data_AF-A0A7S4S3R9-F1
#
_entry.id   AF-A0A7S4S3R9-F1
#
_cell.length_a   1.000
_cell.length_b   1.000
_cell.length_c   1.000
_cell.angle_alpha   90.00
_cell.angle_beta   90.00
_cell.angle_gamma   90.00
#
_symmetry.space_group_name_H-M   'P 1'
#
loop_
_entity.id
_entity.type
_entity.pdbx_description
1 polymer ?
#
loop_
_entity_poly.entity_id
_entity_poly.type
_entity_poly.pdbx_seq_one_letter_code
_entity_poly.pdbx_strand_id
1 'polypeptide(L)'
;EGNGLVHFSNTHLILSGAFTFSYQVDTAVSHGVAPELATMTLFHGTNFKNWDTSIEKPTYHMHSFSESTVRSLSKQTNSRQWIEYNRTHLTRTFPSGKRVDSSNYSPMVAWSNGCQMVALNFQTPDSPLRINDGRFRENGGCGYILKPCTLTTKDEFLKPVSSRLSIKVLNGSCLPKPKGQRRGECIDPYVKLSLYDE
;
A
#
# COMPACT_ATOMS: atom_id res chain seq x y z
N GLU A 1 -32.00 4.39 21.73
CA GLU A 1 -31.45 4.67 23.08
C GLU A 1 -30.38 3.63 23.40
N GLY A 2 -29.24 4.07 23.93
CA GLY A 2 -28.13 3.22 24.33
C GLY A 2 -26.77 3.76 23.86
N ASN A 3 -26.19 4.70 24.61
CA ASN A 3 -24.82 5.14 24.43
C ASN A 3 -23.86 4.03 24.92
N GLY A 4 -23.37 3.19 24.01
CA GLY A 4 -22.28 2.26 24.28
C GLY A 4 -20.93 2.91 23.97
N LEU A 5 -20.11 3.12 25.00
CA LEU A 5 -18.72 3.57 24.87
C LEU A 5 -17.86 2.44 24.29
N VAL A 6 -17.19 2.68 23.16
CA VAL A 6 -16.19 1.76 22.61
C VAL A 6 -14.86 2.05 23.27
N HIS A 7 -14.39 1.14 24.12
CA HIS A 7 -13.07 1.22 24.74
C HIS A 7 -12.08 0.38 23.92
N PHE A 8 -11.03 1.01 23.40
CA PHE A 8 -9.95 0.31 22.73
C PHE A 8 -8.91 -0.14 23.75
N SER A 9 -8.69 -1.46 23.83
CA SER A 9 -7.59 -2.08 24.57
C SER A 9 -6.84 -3.01 23.63
N ASN A 10 -5.52 -2.88 23.63
CA ASN A 10 -4.56 -3.53 22.75
C ASN A 10 -4.47 -5.05 22.92
N THR A 11 -5.55 -5.82 22.71
CA THR A 11 -5.36 -7.22 22.27
C THR A 11 -6.58 -7.99 21.78
N HIS A 12 -7.84 -7.70 22.09
CA HIS A 12 -8.97 -8.54 21.64
C HIS A 12 -10.25 -7.73 21.36
N LEU A 13 -10.86 -7.94 20.19
CA LEU A 13 -12.17 -7.39 19.85
C LEU A 13 -13.26 -8.37 20.33
N ILE A 14 -13.84 -8.12 21.51
CA ILE A 14 -15.01 -8.87 21.98
C ILE A 14 -16.23 -7.99 21.74
N LEU A 15 -17.00 -8.31 20.70
CA LEU A 15 -18.31 -7.71 20.44
C LEU A 15 -19.36 -8.50 21.22
N SER A 16 -19.72 -8.06 22.42
CA SER A 16 -20.91 -8.58 23.14
C SER A 16 -22.10 -7.67 22.85
N GLY A 17 -22.93 -8.06 21.88
CA GLY A 17 -24.18 -7.38 21.56
C GLY A 17 -24.58 -7.64 20.10
N ALA A 18 -25.85 -7.99 19.88
CA ALA A 18 -26.39 -8.11 18.53
C ALA A 18 -26.47 -6.71 17.89
N PHE A 19 -25.42 -6.32 17.16
CA PHE A 19 -25.45 -5.15 16.29
C PHE A 19 -26.05 -5.55 14.95
N THR A 20 -27.30 -5.17 14.70
CA THR A 20 -27.88 -5.24 13.36
C THR A 20 -27.40 -4.01 12.59
N PHE A 21 -26.37 -4.17 11.75
CA PHE A 21 -26.03 -3.16 10.75
C PHE A 21 -27.05 -3.23 9.61
N SER A 22 -27.98 -2.28 9.54
CA SER A 22 -28.81 -2.11 8.36
C SER A 22 -28.04 -1.32 7.31
N TYR A 23 -27.43 -2.02 6.35
CA TYR A 23 -26.85 -1.41 5.16
C TYR A 23 -27.96 -1.23 4.12
N GLN A 24 -28.32 0.02 3.81
CA GLN A 24 -29.10 0.31 2.63
C GLN A 24 -28.15 0.24 1.43
N VAL A 25 -28.27 -0.83 0.64
CA VAL A 25 -27.63 -0.89 -0.68
C VAL A 25 -28.29 0.21 -1.48
N ASP A 26 -27.55 1.28 -1.76
CA ASP A 26 -27.99 2.29 -2.71
C ASP A 26 -27.96 1.61 -4.09
N THR A 27 -29.10 1.04 -4.49
CA THR A 27 -29.28 0.31 -5.76
C THR A 27 -29.33 1.28 -6.95
N ALA A 28 -28.41 2.25 -6.98
CA ALA A 28 -28.10 3.00 -8.18
C ALA A 28 -27.45 2.02 -9.16
N VAL A 29 -28.32 1.35 -9.92
CA VAL A 29 -28.08 0.29 -10.89
C VAL A 29 -26.79 0.54 -11.70
N SER A 30 -25.67 -0.03 -11.25
CA SER A 30 -24.56 -0.30 -12.17
C SER A 30 -25.04 -1.46 -13.04
N HIS A 31 -25.48 -1.14 -14.26
CA HIS A 31 -25.90 -2.14 -15.23
C HIS A 31 -24.73 -3.12 -15.44
N GLY A 32 -24.83 -4.34 -14.90
CA GLY A 32 -23.82 -5.40 -15.08
C GLY A 32 -23.34 -6.14 -13.83
N VAL A 33 -23.77 -5.77 -12.62
CA VAL A 33 -23.44 -6.54 -11.39
C VAL A 33 -24.70 -7.22 -10.86
N ALA A 34 -24.63 -8.54 -10.65
CA ALA A 34 -25.74 -9.29 -10.06
C ALA A 34 -26.04 -8.80 -8.63
N PRO A 35 -27.31 -8.63 -8.23
CA PRO A 35 -27.67 -8.12 -6.90
C PRO A 35 -27.03 -8.91 -5.75
N GLU A 36 -26.95 -10.23 -5.89
CA GLU A 36 -26.35 -11.13 -4.91
C GLU A 36 -24.88 -10.77 -4.68
N LEU A 37 -24.13 -10.49 -5.75
CA LEU A 37 -22.74 -10.08 -5.65
C LEU A 37 -22.59 -8.66 -5.07
N ALA A 38 -23.48 -7.73 -5.44
CA ALA A 38 -23.46 -6.37 -4.92
C ALA A 38 -23.70 -6.31 -3.41
N THR A 39 -24.52 -7.20 -2.85
CA THR A 39 -24.73 -7.27 -1.39
C THR A 39 -23.51 -7.75 -0.61
N MET A 40 -22.54 -8.40 -1.27
CA MET A 40 -21.32 -8.90 -0.64
C MET A 40 -20.15 -7.90 -0.67
N THR A 41 -20.29 -6.77 -1.36
CA THR A 41 -19.19 -5.80 -1.49
C THR A 41 -19.18 -4.79 -0.35
N LEU A 42 -18.03 -4.70 0.34
CA LEU A 42 -17.78 -3.62 1.30
C LEU A 42 -17.23 -2.36 0.61
N PHE A 43 -16.27 -2.53 -0.31
CA PHE A 43 -15.65 -1.42 -1.04
C PHE A 43 -16.16 -1.34 -2.47
N HIS A 44 -16.46 -0.13 -2.93
CA HIS A 44 -16.99 0.13 -4.26
C HIS A 44 -15.96 0.84 -5.13
N GLY A 45 -15.55 0.18 -6.21
CA GLY A 45 -14.66 0.77 -7.20
C GLY A 45 -15.36 1.88 -7.98
N THR A 46 -14.78 3.08 -8.02
CA THR A 46 -15.32 4.20 -8.81
C THR A 46 -14.28 4.80 -9.73
N ASN A 47 -14.74 5.38 -10.84
CA ASN A 47 -13.87 6.09 -11.77
C ASN A 47 -13.43 7.43 -11.18
N PHE A 48 -12.13 7.66 -11.16
CA PHE A 48 -11.54 8.92 -10.74
C PHE A 48 -11.81 10.02 -11.78
N LYS A 49 -12.27 11.19 -11.33
CA LYS A 49 -12.44 12.39 -12.16
C LYS A 49 -11.51 13.52 -11.70
N ASN A 50 -11.59 13.87 -10.43
CA ASN A 50 -10.73 14.84 -9.75
C ASN A 50 -10.79 14.56 -8.24
N TRP A 51 -9.86 15.15 -7.46
CA TRP A 51 -9.78 14.91 -6.03
C TRP A 51 -10.94 15.50 -5.24
N ASP A 52 -11.41 16.69 -5.60
CA ASP A 52 -12.47 17.40 -4.86
C ASP A 52 -13.75 16.56 -4.80
N THR A 53 -14.22 16.06 -5.95
CA THR A 53 -15.39 15.17 -6.03
C THR A 53 -15.14 13.77 -5.46
N SER A 54 -13.88 13.36 -5.29
CA SER A 54 -13.54 12.04 -4.77
C SER A 54 -13.50 12.04 -3.24
N ILE A 55 -13.03 13.13 -2.64
CA ILE A 55 -12.99 13.31 -1.18
C ILE A 55 -14.40 13.39 -0.59
N GLU A 56 -15.36 13.97 -1.33
CA GLU A 56 -16.78 14.04 -0.93
C GLU A 56 -17.51 12.70 -1.01
N LYS A 57 -16.93 11.66 -1.64
CA LYS A 57 -17.56 10.35 -1.74
C LYS A 57 -17.56 9.65 -0.38
N PRO A 58 -18.48 8.70 -0.15
CA PRO A 58 -18.41 7.83 1.02
C PRO A 58 -17.07 7.10 1.13
N THR A 59 -16.60 6.85 2.35
CA THR A 59 -15.28 6.26 2.63
C THR A 59 -15.11 4.82 2.12
N TYR A 60 -16.22 4.13 1.86
CA TYR A 60 -16.22 2.82 1.22
C TYR A 60 -16.02 2.89 -0.30
N HIS A 61 -15.97 4.08 -0.91
CA HIS A 61 -15.57 4.23 -2.32
C HIS A 61 -14.05 4.22 -2.43
N MET A 62 -13.54 3.51 -3.44
CA MET A 62 -12.11 3.41 -3.70
C MET A 62 -11.77 3.65 -5.17
N HIS A 63 -10.52 4.05 -5.42
CA HIS A 63 -9.97 4.19 -6.75
C HIS A 63 -8.91 3.13 -7.05
N SER A 64 -8.80 2.75 -8.32
CA SER A 64 -7.76 1.86 -8.84
C SER A 64 -6.95 2.56 -9.93
N PHE A 65 -5.63 2.62 -9.78
CA PHE A 65 -4.73 3.32 -10.71
C PHE A 65 -3.63 2.42 -11.27
N SER A 66 -3.40 2.52 -12.59
CA SER A 66 -2.24 1.91 -13.23
C SER A 66 -0.94 2.60 -12.80
N GLU A 67 0.20 1.93 -12.85
CA GLU A 67 1.50 2.55 -12.53
C GLU A 67 1.80 3.84 -13.34
N SER A 68 1.30 3.93 -14.58
CA SER A 68 1.41 5.14 -15.42
C SER A 68 0.60 6.28 -14.83
N THR A 69 -0.59 5.99 -14.32
CA THR A 69 -1.45 6.96 -13.66
C THR A 69 -0.84 7.39 -12.32
N VAL A 70 -0.27 6.45 -11.56
CA VAL A 70 0.47 6.75 -10.33
C VAL A 70 1.57 7.77 -10.61
N ARG A 71 2.44 7.51 -11.58
CA ARG A 71 3.51 8.45 -11.94
C ARG A 71 3.00 9.84 -12.34
N SER A 72 1.86 9.90 -13.02
CA SER A 72 1.25 11.17 -13.44
C SER A 72 0.66 11.95 -12.25
N LEU A 73 -0.07 11.26 -11.37
CA LEU A 73 -0.74 11.85 -10.21
C LEU A 73 0.19 12.13 -9.04
N SER A 74 1.36 11.49 -8.95
CA SER A 74 2.35 11.75 -7.90
C SER A 74 3.17 13.03 -8.11
N LYS A 75 2.90 13.81 -9.15
CA LYS A 75 3.49 15.15 -9.32
C LYS A 75 3.06 16.07 -8.16
N GLN A 76 3.95 16.95 -7.72
CA GLN A 76 3.79 17.76 -6.48
C GLN A 76 2.42 18.43 -6.35
N THR A 77 1.85 18.98 -7.43
CA THR A 77 0.54 19.64 -7.42
C THR A 77 -0.59 18.72 -6.99
N ASN A 78 -0.54 17.45 -7.36
CA ASN A 78 -1.59 16.46 -7.12
C ASN A 78 -1.33 15.60 -5.88
N SER A 79 -0.06 15.49 -5.45
CA SER A 79 0.36 14.64 -4.33
C SER A 79 -0.33 15.01 -3.01
N ARG A 80 -0.46 16.30 -2.68
CA ARG A 80 -1.11 16.74 -1.43
C ARG A 80 -2.58 16.33 -1.35
N GLN A 81 -3.33 16.49 -2.45
CA GLN A 81 -4.74 16.10 -2.51
C GLN A 81 -4.90 14.58 -2.48
N TRP A 82 -3.98 13.83 -3.09
CA TRP A 82 -4.00 12.38 -3.04
C TRP A 82 -3.72 11.84 -1.62
N ILE A 83 -2.75 12.43 -0.92
CA ILE A 83 -2.49 12.10 0.49
C ILE A 83 -3.73 12.39 1.34
N GLU A 84 -4.40 13.54 1.12
CA GLU A 84 -5.66 13.86 1.79
C GLU A 84 -6.74 12.80 1.54
N TYR A 85 -6.97 12.42 0.29
CA TYR A 85 -7.91 11.35 -0.06
C TYR A 85 -7.57 10.03 0.64
N ASN A 86 -6.29 9.64 0.64
CA ASN A 86 -5.84 8.39 1.26
C ASN A 86 -5.86 8.39 2.80
N ARG A 87 -6.20 9.51 3.46
CA ARG A 87 -6.44 9.52 4.91
C ARG A 87 -7.75 8.82 5.27
N THR A 88 -8.76 8.92 4.42
CA THR A 88 -10.12 8.42 4.69
C THR A 88 -10.59 7.36 3.70
N HIS A 89 -10.01 7.31 2.50
CA HIS A 89 -10.39 6.37 1.44
C HIS A 89 -9.24 5.45 1.08
N LEU A 90 -9.56 4.33 0.43
CA LEU A 90 -8.56 3.38 -0.04
C LEU A 90 -8.20 3.63 -1.52
N THR A 91 -6.92 3.51 -1.83
CA THR A 91 -6.42 3.46 -3.20
C THR A 91 -5.74 2.12 -3.47
N ARG A 92 -6.11 1.49 -4.58
CA ARG A 92 -5.39 0.37 -5.18
C ARG A 92 -4.54 0.84 -6.35
N THR A 93 -3.30 0.37 -6.42
CA THR A 93 -2.43 0.59 -7.58
C THR A 93 -2.00 -0.75 -8.17
N PHE A 94 -1.68 -0.79 -9.46
CA PHE A 94 -1.32 -2.05 -10.12
C PHE A 94 -0.36 -1.84 -11.31
N PRO A 95 0.40 -2.88 -11.71
CA PRO A 95 1.34 -2.78 -12.83
C PRO A 95 0.64 -2.45 -14.15
N SER A 96 1.33 -1.76 -15.05
CA SER A 96 0.77 -1.47 -16.39
C SER A 96 0.55 -2.76 -17.18
N GLY A 97 -0.52 -2.83 -17.98
CA GLY A 97 -0.73 -3.93 -18.94
C GLY A 97 0.37 -4.08 -20.00
N LYS A 98 1.27 -3.08 -20.15
CA LYS A 98 2.47 -3.20 -20.99
C LYS A 98 3.50 -4.20 -20.45
N ARG A 99 3.42 -4.56 -19.16
CA ARG A 99 4.31 -5.53 -18.50
C ARG A 99 3.83 -6.95 -18.74
N VAL A 100 3.87 -7.38 -19.99
CA VAL A 100 3.49 -8.73 -20.40
C VAL A 100 4.39 -9.81 -19.80
N ASP A 101 5.60 -9.43 -19.39
CA ASP A 101 6.58 -10.27 -18.68
C ASP A 101 6.30 -10.39 -17.18
N SER A 102 5.22 -9.79 -16.68
CA SER A 102 4.89 -9.72 -15.25
C SER A 102 5.94 -9.02 -14.39
N SER A 103 6.81 -8.18 -14.96
CA SER A 103 7.71 -7.33 -14.17
C SER A 103 6.92 -6.40 -13.23
N ASN A 104 7.57 -5.90 -12.18
CA ASN A 104 6.96 -4.96 -11.24
C ASN A 104 7.46 -3.52 -11.42
N TYR A 105 6.61 -2.57 -11.01
CA TYR A 105 6.99 -1.17 -10.81
C TYR A 105 7.46 -0.96 -9.36
N SER A 106 8.19 0.12 -9.10
CA SER A 106 8.59 0.48 -7.74
C SER A 106 7.36 0.88 -6.90
N PRO A 107 7.10 0.24 -5.75
CA PRO A 107 5.95 0.56 -4.90
C PRO A 107 6.11 1.88 -4.14
N MET A 108 7.34 2.37 -4.00
CA MET A 108 7.70 3.55 -3.18
C MET A 108 6.87 4.79 -3.52
N VAL A 109 6.66 5.05 -4.82
CA VAL A 109 5.91 6.23 -5.27
C VAL A 109 4.43 6.16 -4.88
N ALA A 110 3.85 4.97 -4.82
CA ALA A 110 2.47 4.79 -4.39
C ALA A 110 2.36 4.94 -2.86
N TRP A 111 3.28 4.33 -2.11
CA TRP A 111 3.32 4.43 -0.65
C TRP A 111 3.58 5.85 -0.16
N SER A 112 4.46 6.62 -0.82
CA SER A 112 4.73 8.02 -0.48
C SER A 112 3.51 8.94 -0.64
N ASN A 113 2.54 8.53 -1.47
CA ASN A 113 1.25 9.21 -1.62
C ASN A 113 0.15 8.60 -0.72
N GLY A 114 0.50 7.66 0.17
CA GLY A 114 -0.41 7.03 1.12
C GLY A 114 -1.27 5.90 0.56
N CYS A 115 -0.98 5.39 -0.66
CA CYS A 115 -1.74 4.28 -1.23
C CYS A 115 -1.51 3.00 -0.42
N GLN A 116 -2.59 2.30 -0.09
CA GLN A 116 -2.57 1.15 0.83
C GLN A 116 -2.47 -0.18 0.07
N MET A 117 -3.21 -0.31 -1.05
CA MET A 117 -3.29 -1.54 -1.82
C MET A 117 -2.38 -1.49 -3.05
N VAL A 118 -1.07 -1.50 -2.83
CA VAL A 118 -0.06 -1.44 -3.90
C VAL A 118 0.18 -2.85 -4.46
N ALA A 119 -0.59 -3.22 -5.47
CA ALA A 119 -0.52 -4.56 -6.05
C ALA A 119 0.76 -4.74 -6.88
N LEU A 120 1.40 -5.89 -6.69
CA LEU A 120 2.58 -6.37 -7.41
C LEU A 120 2.32 -7.81 -7.88
N ASN A 121 3.08 -8.25 -8.88
CA ASN A 121 3.15 -9.60 -9.38
C ASN A 121 4.08 -10.44 -8.48
N PHE A 122 3.51 -11.21 -7.55
CA PHE A 122 4.27 -12.01 -6.58
C PHE A 122 5.02 -13.19 -7.21
N GLN A 123 4.63 -13.62 -8.41
CA GLN A 123 5.33 -14.66 -9.18
C GLN A 123 6.70 -14.20 -9.71
N THR A 124 6.97 -12.89 -9.72
CA THR A 124 8.20 -12.32 -10.28
C THR A 124 9.15 -11.87 -9.17
N PRO A 125 10.25 -12.60 -8.89
CA PRO A 125 11.18 -12.30 -7.80
C PRO A 125 12.16 -11.17 -8.18
N ASP A 126 11.64 -9.96 -8.42
CA ASP A 126 12.41 -8.78 -8.79
C ASP A 126 12.67 -7.82 -7.62
N SER A 127 13.37 -6.71 -7.90
CA SER A 127 13.74 -5.74 -6.87
C SER A 127 12.52 -5.11 -6.18
N PRO A 128 11.43 -4.70 -6.87
CA PRO A 128 10.21 -4.25 -6.20
C PRO A 128 9.59 -5.27 -5.25
N LEU A 129 9.52 -6.55 -5.64
CA LEU A 129 8.96 -7.57 -4.76
C LEU A 129 9.82 -7.77 -3.50
N ARG A 130 11.14 -7.67 -3.62
CA ARG A 130 12.05 -7.68 -2.45
C ARG A 130 11.84 -6.49 -1.51
N ILE A 131 11.56 -5.31 -2.05
CA ILE A 131 11.25 -4.12 -1.24
C ILE A 131 9.93 -4.35 -0.49
N ASN A 132 8.92 -4.90 -1.18
CA ASN A 132 7.64 -5.27 -0.58
C ASN A 132 7.80 -6.30 0.55
N ASP A 133 8.54 -7.37 0.30
CA ASP A 133 8.85 -8.38 1.31
C ASP A 133 9.59 -7.77 2.51
N GLY A 134 10.57 -6.89 2.28
CA GLY A 134 11.28 -6.18 3.35
C GLY A 134 10.34 -5.33 4.22
N ARG A 135 9.49 -4.52 3.59
CA ARG A 135 8.52 -3.64 4.26
C ARG A 135 7.51 -4.45 5.08
N PHE A 136 6.86 -5.45 4.49
CA PHE A 136 5.79 -6.23 5.14
C PHE A 136 6.27 -7.26 6.16
N ARG A 137 7.58 -7.39 6.42
CA ARG A 137 8.08 -8.09 7.63
C ARG A 137 7.91 -7.26 8.90
N GLU A 138 7.70 -5.96 8.78
CA GLU A 138 7.32 -5.11 9.92
C GLU A 138 5.99 -5.56 10.51
N ASN A 139 5.71 -5.10 11.73
CA ASN A 139 4.47 -5.41 12.45
C ASN A 139 4.16 -6.93 12.52
N GLY A 140 5.20 -7.74 12.70
CA GLY A 140 5.10 -9.19 12.83
C GLY A 140 4.69 -9.92 11.55
N GLY A 141 4.78 -9.31 10.37
CA GLY A 141 4.44 -10.00 9.13
C GLY A 141 2.94 -10.11 8.85
N CYS A 142 2.09 -9.35 9.54
CA CYS A 142 0.63 -9.53 9.47
C CYS A 142 -0.01 -9.01 8.17
N GLY A 143 0.77 -8.40 7.27
CA GLY A 143 0.29 -7.81 6.02
C GLY A 143 -0.25 -6.38 6.16
N TYR A 144 -0.24 -5.79 7.35
CA TYR A 144 -0.66 -4.42 7.61
C TYR A 144 0.40 -3.64 8.37
N ILE A 145 0.74 -2.46 7.87
CA ILE A 145 1.70 -1.53 8.50
C ILE A 145 1.01 -0.19 8.67
N LEU A 146 1.14 0.40 9.86
CA LEU A 146 0.59 1.72 10.12
C LEU A 146 1.35 2.77 9.30
N LYS A 147 0.62 3.60 8.56
CA LYS A 147 1.21 4.73 7.83
C LYS A 147 1.89 5.72 8.80
N PRO A 148 2.99 6.36 8.39
CA PRO A 148 3.61 7.43 9.19
C PRO A 148 2.65 8.59 9.42
N CYS A 149 2.85 9.35 10.51
CA CYS A 149 1.96 10.45 10.91
C CYS A 149 1.79 11.52 9.82
N THR A 150 2.80 11.71 8.96
CA THR A 150 2.76 12.63 7.81
C THR A 150 1.68 12.27 6.79
N LEU A 151 1.31 10.99 6.72
CA LEU A 151 0.29 10.45 5.80
C LEU A 151 -1.07 10.17 6.47
N THR A 152 -1.20 10.45 7.77
CA THR A 152 -2.44 10.22 8.54
C THR A 152 -2.98 11.50 9.18
N THR A 153 -2.12 12.44 9.56
CA THR A 153 -2.50 13.67 10.25
C THR A 153 -2.40 14.89 9.33
N LYS A 154 -3.24 15.90 9.57
CA LYS A 154 -3.17 17.21 8.91
C LYS A 154 -2.11 18.14 9.52
N ASP A 155 -1.35 17.63 10.49
CA ASP A 155 -0.46 18.45 11.28
C ASP A 155 0.71 18.97 10.44
N GLU A 156 0.69 20.28 10.18
CA GLU A 156 1.74 20.97 9.42
C GLU A 156 3.05 21.12 10.22
N PHE A 157 3.08 20.74 11.50
CA PHE A 157 4.26 20.78 12.35
C PHE A 157 5.16 19.55 12.25
N LEU A 158 4.79 18.53 11.48
CA LEU A 158 5.66 17.38 11.19
C LEU A 158 6.82 17.81 10.28
N LYS A 159 7.87 18.37 10.88
CA LYS A 159 9.08 18.74 10.18
C LYS A 159 9.87 17.49 9.76
N PRO A 160 10.44 17.46 8.55
CA PRO A 160 11.37 16.40 8.17
C PRO A 160 12.52 16.34 9.17
N VAL A 161 12.72 15.17 9.78
CA VAL A 161 13.87 14.94 10.66
C VAL A 161 15.03 14.50 9.79
N SER A 162 16.05 15.34 9.63
CA SER A 162 17.28 14.93 8.96
C SER A 162 18.03 13.95 9.86
N SER A 163 18.34 12.77 9.33
CA SER A 163 19.11 11.73 10.01
C SER A 163 20.31 11.33 9.16
N ARG A 164 21.42 10.98 9.80
CA ARG A 164 22.64 10.51 9.13
C ARG A 164 22.80 9.01 9.33
N LEU A 165 22.77 8.26 8.24
CA LEU A 165 23.06 6.82 8.22
C LEU A 165 24.50 6.58 7.75
N SER A 166 25.31 5.87 8.54
CA SER A 166 26.66 5.44 8.16
C SER A 166 26.72 3.92 8.15
N ILE A 167 27.04 3.34 6.99
CA ILE A 167 27.15 1.90 6.80
C ILE A 167 28.60 1.58 6.42
N LYS A 168 29.26 0.73 7.21
CA LYS A 168 30.60 0.21 6.93
C LYS A 168 30.50 -1.30 6.71
N VAL A 169 30.81 -1.74 5.49
CA VAL A 169 30.88 -3.18 5.17
C VAL A 169 32.24 -3.68 5.64
N LEU A 170 32.24 -4.67 6.54
CA LEU A 170 33.48 -5.20 7.14
C LEU A 170 33.96 -6.47 6.43
N ASN A 171 33.11 -7.49 6.36
CA ASN A 171 33.39 -8.75 5.68
C ASN A 171 32.07 -9.43 5.27
N GLY A 172 32.17 -10.48 4.46
CA GLY A 172 31.08 -11.43 4.20
C GLY A 172 31.55 -12.84 4.53
N SER A 173 30.70 -13.64 5.16
CA SER A 173 30.97 -15.03 5.53
C SER A 173 29.92 -15.96 4.94
N CYS A 174 30.31 -17.21 4.66
CA CYS A 174 29.41 -18.26 4.16
C CYS A 174 28.57 -17.84 2.93
N LEU A 175 29.15 -17.02 2.03
CA LEU A 175 28.44 -16.52 0.86
C LEU A 175 28.07 -17.67 -0.07
N PRO A 176 26.79 -17.80 -0.45
CA PRO A 176 26.37 -18.88 -1.33
C PRO A 176 26.97 -18.70 -2.72
N LYS A 177 27.31 -19.82 -3.35
CA LYS A 177 27.75 -19.79 -4.75
C LYS A 177 26.58 -19.43 -5.66
N PRO A 178 26.80 -18.60 -6.69
CA PRO A 178 25.81 -18.41 -7.75
C PRO A 178 25.42 -19.75 -8.39
N LYS A 179 24.18 -19.84 -8.87
CA LYS A 179 23.68 -21.06 -9.55
C LYS A 179 24.57 -21.39 -10.75
N GLY A 180 24.97 -22.66 -10.87
CA GLY A 180 25.75 -23.17 -12.00
C GLY A 180 27.27 -23.26 -11.78
N GLN A 181 27.81 -22.78 -10.65
CA GLN A 181 29.23 -22.95 -10.33
C GLN A 181 29.57 -24.32 -9.74
N ARG A 182 30.78 -24.82 -10.05
CA ARG A 182 31.28 -26.13 -9.60
C ARG A 182 31.90 -26.06 -8.20
N ARG A 183 32.07 -27.23 -7.58
CA ARG A 183 32.83 -27.37 -6.31
C ARG A 183 34.29 -26.97 -6.55
N GLY A 184 34.85 -26.12 -5.68
CA GLY A 184 36.24 -25.63 -5.78
C GLY A 184 36.45 -24.30 -6.50
N GLU A 185 35.48 -23.82 -7.30
CA GLU A 185 35.57 -22.49 -7.93
C GLU A 185 35.45 -21.36 -6.89
N CYS A 186 36.38 -20.39 -6.92
CA CYS A 186 36.30 -19.19 -6.09
C CYS A 186 35.25 -18.22 -6.65
N ILE A 187 34.61 -17.47 -5.76
CA ILE A 187 33.68 -16.38 -6.12
C ILE A 187 34.36 -15.03 -5.88
N ASP A 188 34.03 -14.05 -6.70
CA ASP A 188 34.47 -12.65 -6.56
C ASP A 188 33.28 -11.77 -6.13
N PRO A 189 32.95 -11.72 -4.84
CA PRO A 189 31.78 -11.01 -4.36
C PRO A 189 32.01 -9.50 -4.29
N TYR A 190 30.94 -8.74 -4.51
CA TYR A 190 30.87 -7.32 -4.18
C TYR A 190 29.56 -7.02 -3.46
N VAL A 191 29.53 -5.91 -2.72
CA VAL A 191 28.34 -5.46 -1.98
C VAL A 191 27.80 -4.20 -2.62
N LYS A 192 26.49 -4.18 -2.90
CA LYS A 192 25.75 -3.00 -3.35
C LYS A 192 24.78 -2.56 -2.26
N LEU A 193 24.84 -1.28 -1.90
CA LEU A 193 23.89 -0.64 -0.99
C LEU A 193 22.93 0.22 -1.81
N SER A 194 21.64 0.10 -1.52
CA SER A 194 20.58 0.92 -2.11
C SER A 194 19.69 1.41 -0.96
N LEU A 195 19.43 2.72 -0.92
CA LEU A 195 18.48 3.33 0.02
C LEU A 195 17.15 3.56 -0.71
N TYR A 196 16.06 3.16 -0.08
CA TYR A 196 14.69 3.41 -0.53
C TYR A 196 13.98 4.16 0.59
N ASP A 197 13.40 5.31 0.28
CA ASP A 197 12.71 6.18 1.24
C ASP A 197 11.35 6.62 0.67
N GLU A 198 10.38 6.84 1.55
CA GLU A 198 8.98 7.19 1.23
C GLU A 198 8.71 8.68 1.37
#